data_AF-A0A3N7CMD2-F1
#
_entry.id   AF-A0A3N7CMD2-F1
#
_cell.length_a   1.000
_cell.length_b   1.000
_cell.length_c   1.000
_cell.angle_alpha   90.00
_cell.angle_beta   90.00
_cell.angle_gamma   90.00
#
_symmetry.space_group_name_H-M   'P 1'
#
loop_
_entity.id
_entity.type
_entity.pdbx_description
1 polymer ?
#
loop_
_entity_poly.entity_id
_entity_poly.type
_entity_poly.pdbx_seq_one_letter_code
_entity_poly.pdbx_strand_id
1 'polypeptide(L)' 'MKIYLISFVVSLLITSVSTVLTYHIIDGFDPPVTEDGRRYMPTENIVKSLFLSFVLGAFVFITSVKIQRKKQKK' A
#
# COMPACT_ATOMS: atom_id res chain seq x y z
N MET A 1 9.65 -15.60 -13.30
CA MET A 1 9.86 -15.00 -11.95
C MET A 1 10.22 -13.51 -12.03
N LYS A 2 11.25 -13.10 -12.81
CA LYS A 2 11.64 -11.68 -12.97
C LYS A 2 10.48 -10.75 -13.37
N ILE A 3 9.65 -11.15 -14.35
CA ILE A 3 8.50 -10.35 -14.80
C ILE A 3 7.48 -10.14 -13.66
N TYR A 4 7.12 -11.18 -12.92
CA TYR A 4 6.19 -11.06 -11.77
C TYR A 4 6.74 -10.19 -10.65
N LEU A 5 8.06 -10.22 -10.43
CA LEU A 5 8.71 -9.36 -9.44
C LEU A 5 8.69 -7.89 -9.87
N ILE A 6 8.92 -7.61 -11.15
CA ILE A 6 8.77 -6.27 -11.71
C ILE A 6 7.33 -5.79 -11.57
N SER A 7 6.34 -6.63 -11.92
CA SER A 7 4.93 -6.29 -11.74
C SER A 7 4.58 -6.01 -10.27
N PHE A 8 5.13 -6.78 -9.34
CA PHE A 8 4.94 -6.54 -7.91
C PHE A 8 5.52 -5.19 -7.44
N VAL A 9 6.72 -4.84 -7.91
CA VAL A 9 7.33 -3.52 -7.63
C VAL A 9 6.49 -2.38 -8.21
N VAL A 10 5.99 -2.53 -9.44
CA VAL A 10 5.10 -1.54 -10.07
C VAL A 10 3.81 -1.39 -9.26
N SER A 11 3.21 -2.49 -8.80
CA SER A 11 2.04 -2.45 -7.93
C SER A 11 2.33 -1.71 -6.62
N LEU A 12 3.48 -1.95 -5.97
CA LEU A 12 3.86 -1.22 -4.76
C LEU A 12 3.97 0.30 -4.99
N LEU A 13 4.57 0.71 -6.12
CA LEU A 13 4.67 2.13 -6.47
C LEU A 13 3.30 2.76 -6.69
N ILE A 14 2.43 2.09 -7.46
CA ILE A 14 1.06 2.57 -7.72
C ILE A 14 0.29 2.67 -6.41
N THR A 15 0.31 1.63 -5.58
CA THR A 15 -0.35 1.66 -4.26
C THR A 15 0.17 2.81 -3.40
N SER A 16 1.48 3.06 -3.39
CA SER A 16 2.06 4.16 -2.60
C SER A 16 1.53 5.53 -3.04
N VAL A 17 1.56 5.79 -4.35
CA VAL A 17 1.05 7.05 -4.91
C VAL A 17 -0.45 7.19 -4.68
N SER A 18 -1.22 6.12 -4.91
CA SER A 18 -2.67 6.12 -4.69
C SER A 18 -3.02 6.40 -3.23
N THR A 19 -2.34 5.77 -2.26
CA THR A 19 -2.59 6.02 -0.84
C THR A 19 -2.36 7.49 -0.49
N VAL A 20 -1.22 8.06 -0.88
CA VAL A 20 -0.93 9.48 -0.61
C VAL A 20 -1.99 10.39 -1.25
N LEU A 21 -2.37 10.10 -2.50
CA LEU A 21 -3.40 10.87 -3.21
C LEU A 21 -4.76 10.77 -2.51
N THR A 22 -5.17 9.58 -2.06
CA THR A 22 -6.42 9.37 -1.33
C THR A 22 -6.47 10.19 -0.04
N TYR A 23 -5.40 10.15 0.76
CA TYR A 23 -5.32 10.97 1.98
C TYR A 23 -5.39 12.46 1.66
N HIS A 24 -4.67 12.92 0.63
CA HIS A 24 -4.69 14.31 0.22
C HIS A 24 -6.08 14.78 -0.27
N ILE A 25 -6.83 13.90 -0.95
CA ILE A 25 -8.21 14.21 -1.36
C ILE A 25 -9.12 14.30 -0.13
N ILE A 26 -9.05 13.33 0.78
CA ILE A 26 -9.87 13.29 2.00
C ILE A 26 -9.59 14.51 2.87
N ASP A 27 -8.32 14.83 3.11
CA ASP A 27 -7.91 16.00 3.88
C ASP A 27 -8.37 17.33 3.23
N GLY A 28 -8.56 17.34 1.90
CA GLY A 28 -9.13 18.48 1.19
C GLY A 28 -10.62 18.70 1.47
N PHE A 29 -11.37 17.64 1.76
CA PHE A 29 -12.79 17.69 2.09
C PHE A 29 -13.03 17.89 3.59
N ASP A 30 -12.33 17.13 4.42
CA ASP A 30 -12.45 17.13 5.88
C ASP A 30 -11.05 17.07 6.51
N PRO A 31 -10.37 18.22 6.63
CA PRO A 31 -8.99 18.25 7.10
C PRO A 31 -8.92 17.82 8.56
N PRO A 32 -8.06 16.86 8.91
CA PRO A 32 -7.93 16.44 10.28
C PRO A 32 -7.43 17.60 11.13
N VAL A 33 -8.14 17.84 12.22
CA VAL A 33 -7.89 18.91 13.17
C VAL A 33 -7.46 18.31 14.50
N THR A 34 -6.44 18.92 15.09
CA THR A 34 -6.01 18.64 16.46
C THR A 34 -7.07 19.12 17.46
N GLU A 35 -6.99 18.66 18.71
CA GLU A 35 -7.88 19.11 19.79
C GLU A 35 -7.89 20.65 19.95
N ASP A 36 -6.74 21.29 19.65
CA ASP A 36 -6.58 22.75 19.64
C ASP A 36 -7.07 23.43 18.34
N GLY A 37 -7.72 22.69 17.43
CA GLY A 37 -8.31 23.21 16.19
C GLY A 37 -7.31 23.47 15.06
N ARG A 38 -6.03 23.09 15.20
CA ARG A 38 -5.03 23.25 14.13
C ARG A 38 -5.11 22.09 13.15
N ARG A 39 -5.14 22.41 11.86
CA ARG A 39 -5.05 21.43 10.78
C ARG A 39 -3.68 20.77 10.79
N TYR A 40 -3.66 19.46 10.60
CA TYR A 40 -2.42 18.70 10.40
C TYR A 40 -2.63 17.69 9.28
N MET A 41 -1.54 17.12 8.77
CA MET A 41 -1.61 16.01 7.83
C MET A 41 -1.46 14.71 8.63
N PRO A 42 -2.30 13.67 8.41
CA PRO A 42 -2.29 12.44 9.20
C PRO A 42 -1.15 11.51 8.75
N THR A 43 0.08 12.01 8.72
CA THR A 43 1.27 11.34 8.19
C THR A 43 1.52 10.00 8.87
N GLU A 44 1.25 9.89 10.18
CA GLU A 44 1.38 8.62 10.91
C GLU A 44 0.44 7.53 10.35
N ASN A 45 -0.80 7.90 10.01
CA ASN A 45 -1.77 6.97 9.44
C ASN A 45 -1.37 6.56 8.03
N ILE A 46 -0.86 7.50 7.23
CA ILE A 46 -0.32 7.23 5.88
C ILE A 46 0.82 6.22 5.96
N VAL A 47 1.78 6.43 6.86
CA VAL A 47 2.93 5.53 7.03
C VAL A 47 2.48 4.15 7.51
N LYS A 48 1.56 4.08 8.50
CA LYS A 48 1.01 2.81 8.97
C LYS A 48 0.24 2.06 7.89
N SER A 49 -0.57 2.76 7.08
CA SER A 49 -1.33 2.13 6.01
C SER A 49 -0.42 1.59 4.92
N LEU A 50 0.60 2.36 4.50
CA LEU A 50 1.61 1.91 3.54
C LEU A 50 2.38 0.69 4.04
N PHE A 51 2.82 0.72 5.30
CA PHE A 51 3.51 -0.41 5.92
C PHE A 51 2.65 -1.68 5.91
N LEU A 52 1.38 -1.57 6.32
CA LEU A 52 0.45 -2.69 6.32
C LEU A 52 0.20 -3.21 4.90
N SER A 53 -0.01 -2.32 3.93
CA SER A 53 -0.19 -2.67 2.51
C SER A 53 1.02 -3.40 1.95
N PHE A 54 2.24 -3.01 2.32
CA PHE A 54 3.46 -3.68 1.88
C PHE A 54 3.61 -5.07 2.49
N VAL A 55 3.37 -5.22 3.79
CA VAL A 55 3.39 -6.53 4.47
C VAL A 55 2.36 -7.48 3.84
N LEU A 56 1.13 -7.01 3.64
CA LEU A 56 0.07 -7.79 3.02
C LEU A 56 0.41 -8.14 1.57
N GLY A 57 0.93 -7.18 0.80
CA GLY A 57 1.38 -7.38 -0.57
C GLY A 57 2.47 -8.45 -0.66
N ALA A 58 3.48 -8.41 0.20
CA ALA A 58 4.54 -9.40 0.26
C ALA A 58 3.99 -10.81 0.59
N PHE A 59 3.08 -10.90 1.56
CA PHE A 59 2.44 -12.16 1.93
C PHE A 59 1.65 -12.78 0.75
N VAL A 60 0.83 -11.97 0.07
CA VAL A 60 0.06 -12.40 -1.10
C VAL A 60 0.99 -12.81 -2.25
N PHE A 61 2.04 -12.05 -2.50
CA PHE A 61 3.02 -12.37 -3.55
C PHE A 61 3.71 -13.71 -3.31
N ILE A 62 4.23 -13.93 -2.09
CA ILE A 62 4.87 -15.19 -1.70
C ILE A 62 3.90 -16.36 -1.85
N THR A 63 2.67 -16.19 -1.37
CA THR A 63 1.63 -17.23 -1.45
C THR A 63 1.29 -17.57 -2.90
N SER A 64 1.11 -16.55 -3.76
CA SER A 64 0.86 -16.74 -5.19
C SER A 64 2.01 -17.47 -5.89
N VAL A 65 3.26 -17.07 -5.62
CA VAL A 65 4.45 -17.76 -6.15
C VAL A 65 4.51 -19.22 -5.70
N LYS A 66 4.20 -19.49 -4.43
CA LYS A 66 4.17 -20.86 -3.88
C LYS A 66 3.10 -21.72 -4.56
N ILE A 67 1.91 -21.16 -4.81
CA ILE A 67 0.82 -21.85 -5.52
C ILE A 67 1.20 -22.13 -6.97
N GLN A 68 1.71 -21.14 -7.70
CA GLN A 68 2.15 -21.31 -9.10
C GLN A 68 3.22 -22.41 -9.24
N ARG A 69 4.20 -22.43 -8.32
CA ARG A 69 5.26 -23.46 -8.32
C ARG A 69 4.73 -24.87 -8.03
N LYS A 70 3.72 -25.01 -7.15
CA LYS A 70 3.08 -26.32 -6.90
C LYS A 70 2.30 -26.80 -8.13
N LYS A 71 1.62 -25.89 -8.84
CA LYS A 71 0.84 -26.21 -10.04
C LYS A 71 1.72 -26.65 -11.22
N GLN A 72 2.92 -26.09 -11.38
CA GLN A 72 3.87 -26.49 -12.43
C GLN A 72 4.62 -27.80 -12.14
N LYS A 73 4.62 -28.29 -10.90
CA LYS A 73 5.20 -29.59 -10.52
C LYS A 73 4.21 -30.76 -10.65
N LYS A 74 2.97 -30.49 -11.04
CA LYS A 74 1.93 -31.45 -11.38
C LYS A 74 1.79 -31.49 -12.90
#